data_AF-A0A0F9CHA8-F1
#
_entry.id   AF-A0A0F9CHA8-F1
#
_cell.length_a   1.000
_cell.length_b   1.000
_cell.length_c   1.000
_cell.angle_alpha   90.00
_cell.angle_beta   90.00
_cell.angle_gamma   90.00
#
_symmetry.space_group_name_H-M   'P 1'
#
loop_
_entity.id
_entity.type
_entity.pdbx_description
1 polymer ?
#
loop_
_entity_poly.entity_id
_entity_poly.type
_entity_poly.pdbx_seq_one_letter_code
_entity_poly.pdbx_strand_id
1 'polypeptide(L)'
;FGEEYKKESCGNCDNCVDKTIEYFDATIITQKILSAVHRTRQRFGVTHIVDILVGQSNNNVTKYDHDKLSVFGIAKKHSDIELKSIIRDLIIKNLIYVSGDVYPTLSLTKKGADFLRQNKTITLPKNSRKAIARNKSKPYSRNYRRPYKQTKSEYYSTFDDKPKLIKRNRSKANRDEYWWE
;
A
#
# COMPACT_ATOMS: atom_id res chain seq x y z
N PHE A 1 21.96 1.57 -2.41
CA PHE A 1 23.23 2.26 -2.69
C PHE A 1 23.98 2.68 -1.43
N GLY A 2 23.33 2.94 -0.29
CA GLY A 2 24.04 3.12 1.00
C GLY A 2 24.85 4.42 1.11
N GLU A 3 24.62 5.35 0.19
CA GLU A 3 25.35 6.61 0.09
C GLU A 3 24.74 7.67 1.01
N GLU A 4 25.60 8.45 1.66
CA GLU A 4 25.18 9.58 2.50
C GLU A 4 25.20 10.88 1.70
N TYR A 5 24.04 11.52 1.57
CA TYR A 5 23.90 12.78 0.83
C TYR A 5 24.12 13.97 1.76
N LYS A 6 25.23 14.69 1.57
CA LYS A 6 25.70 15.76 2.49
C LYS A 6 24.94 17.09 2.38
N LYS A 7 24.12 17.29 1.35
CA LYS A 7 23.36 18.52 1.12
C LYS A 7 21.92 18.35 1.59
N GLU A 8 21.28 19.44 2.02
CA GLU A 8 19.89 19.41 2.47
C GLU A 8 18.88 19.12 1.34
N SER A 9 19.23 19.44 0.09
CA SER A 9 18.36 19.20 -1.07
C SER A 9 19.14 18.98 -2.37
N CYS A 10 18.49 18.43 -3.39
CA CYS A 10 19.08 18.27 -4.73
C CYS A 10 18.87 19.50 -5.63
N GLY A 11 17.94 20.38 -5.27
CA GLY A 11 17.67 21.65 -5.98
C GLY A 11 16.97 21.52 -7.34
N ASN A 12 16.77 20.31 -7.87
CA ASN A 12 16.24 20.11 -9.23
C ASN A 12 15.25 18.94 -9.38
N CYS A 13 14.79 18.33 -8.28
CA CYS A 13 13.68 17.37 -8.34
C CYS A 13 12.34 18.07 -8.10
N ASP A 14 11.25 17.42 -8.49
CA ASP A 14 9.89 17.97 -8.35
C ASP A 14 9.58 18.42 -6.92
N ASN A 15 10.05 17.70 -5.90
CA ASN A 15 9.87 18.09 -4.49
C ASN A 15 10.67 19.35 -4.08
N CYS A 16 11.77 19.66 -4.77
CA CYS A 16 12.57 20.86 -4.52
C CYS A 16 12.01 22.08 -5.27
N VAL A 17 11.50 21.85 -6.49
CA VAL A 17 10.92 22.90 -7.34
C VAL A 17 9.57 23.34 -6.78
N ASP A 18 8.75 22.39 -6.32
CA ASP A 18 7.44 22.65 -5.75
C ASP A 18 7.55 22.90 -4.23
N LYS A 19 7.85 24.16 -3.85
CA LYS A 19 8.06 24.59 -2.44
C LYS A 19 6.77 24.64 -1.59
N THR A 20 5.69 24.00 -2.03
CA THR A 20 4.33 24.16 -1.47
C THR A 20 3.94 23.07 -0.48
N ILE A 21 4.90 22.33 0.07
CA ILE A 21 4.61 21.27 1.06
C ILE A 21 4.14 21.92 2.36
N GLU A 22 2.83 21.92 2.57
CA GLU A 22 2.22 22.28 3.86
C GLU A 22 2.58 21.22 4.90
N TYR A 23 2.87 21.64 6.12
CA TYR A 23 3.07 20.74 7.27
C TYR A 23 1.91 20.91 8.25
N PHE A 24 1.57 19.83 8.96
CA PHE A 24 0.57 19.86 10.02
C PHE A 24 1.10 19.17 11.29
N ASP A 25 0.53 19.53 12.44
CA ASP A 25 0.79 18.84 13.69
C ASP A 25 0.14 17.44 13.65
N ALA A 26 1.00 16.42 13.61
CA ALA A 26 0.61 15.03 13.54
C ALA A 26 0.79 14.30 14.88
N THR A 27 0.99 15.02 15.98
CA THR A 27 1.31 14.43 17.30
C THR A 27 0.24 13.46 17.76
N ILE A 28 -1.02 13.91 17.81
CA ILE A 28 -2.13 13.08 18.30
C ILE A 28 -2.35 11.87 17.39
N ILE A 29 -2.35 12.06 16.07
CA ILE A 29 -2.57 10.95 15.14
C ILE A 29 -1.42 9.92 15.18
N THR A 30 -0.20 10.39 15.37
CA THR A 30 0.98 9.53 15.56
C THR A 30 0.83 8.69 16.83
N GLN A 31 0.46 9.30 17.96
CA GLN A 31 0.23 8.56 19.21
C GLN A 31 -0.85 7.47 19.05
N LYS A 32 -1.94 7.79 18.34
CA LYS A 32 -3.01 6.83 18.02
C LYS A 32 -2.50 5.65 17.19
N ILE A 33 -1.74 5.92 16.13
CA ILE A 33 -1.17 4.88 15.26
C ILE A 33 -0.18 3.99 16.02
N LEU A 34 0.79 4.58 16.72
CA LEU A 34 1.78 3.82 17.48
C LEU A 34 1.12 2.99 18.60
N SER A 35 0.10 3.54 19.25
CA SER A 35 -0.73 2.83 20.22
C SER A 35 -1.46 1.62 19.63
N ALA A 36 -1.93 1.72 18.39
CA ALA A 36 -2.58 0.61 17.70
C ALA A 36 -1.58 -0.49 17.31
N VAL A 37 -0.42 -0.12 16.79
CA VAL A 37 0.68 -1.06 16.49
C VAL A 37 1.12 -1.80 17.77
N HIS A 38 1.26 -1.09 18.89
CA HIS A 38 1.59 -1.70 20.17
C HIS A 38 0.51 -2.69 20.65
N ARG A 39 -0.77 -2.29 20.68
CA ARG A 39 -1.87 -3.11 21.20
C ARG A 39 -2.14 -4.36 20.38
N THR A 40 -1.84 -4.32 19.09
CA THR A 40 -1.94 -5.48 18.18
C THR A 40 -0.70 -6.40 18.23
N ARG A 41 0.17 -6.22 19.23
CA ARG A 41 1.39 -7.00 19.45
C ARG A 41 2.37 -6.97 18.27
N GLN A 42 2.29 -5.96 17.40
CA GLN A 42 3.26 -5.73 16.32
C GLN A 42 3.34 -6.86 15.28
N ARG A 43 2.23 -7.59 15.05
CA ARG A 43 2.19 -8.75 14.13
C ARG A 43 1.42 -8.49 12.84
N PHE A 44 1.00 -7.24 12.60
CA PHE A 44 0.05 -6.91 11.55
C PHE A 44 0.57 -5.83 10.61
N GLY A 45 0.18 -5.93 9.35
CA GLY A 45 0.54 -4.97 8.31
C GLY A 45 -0.32 -3.70 8.34
N VAL A 46 0.05 -2.75 7.47
CA VAL A 46 -0.56 -1.42 7.38
C VAL A 46 -2.07 -1.47 7.24
N THR A 47 -2.61 -2.32 6.36
CA THR A 47 -4.05 -2.39 6.09
C THR A 47 -4.85 -2.72 7.35
N HIS A 48 -4.44 -3.74 8.10
CA HIS A 48 -5.14 -4.16 9.32
C HIS A 48 -5.11 -3.08 10.40
N ILE A 49 -3.98 -2.38 10.55
CA ILE A 49 -3.87 -1.27 11.51
C ILE A 49 -4.79 -0.11 11.10
N VAL A 50 -4.91 0.18 9.81
CA VAL A 50 -5.83 1.20 9.28
C VAL A 50 -7.28 0.81 9.54
N ASP A 51 -7.66 -0.44 9.27
CA ASP A 51 -9.02 -0.95 9.52
C ASP A 51 -9.42 -0.77 10.99
N ILE A 52 -8.51 -1.10 11.92
CA ILE A 52 -8.73 -0.89 13.36
C ILE A 52 -8.90 0.60 13.67
N LEU A 53 -8.03 1.46 13.16
CA LEU A 53 -8.04 2.90 13.46
C LEU A 53 -9.31 3.61 12.95
N VAL A 54 -9.80 3.21 11.77
CA VAL A 54 -11.05 3.72 11.18
C VAL A 54 -12.27 3.04 11.82
N GLY A 55 -12.09 1.90 12.49
CA GLY A 55 -13.17 1.16 13.12
C GLY A 55 -13.96 0.32 12.13
N GLN A 56 -13.30 -0.15 11.07
CA GLN A 56 -13.87 -1.08 10.11
C GLN A 56 -13.79 -2.50 10.68
N SER A 57 -14.95 -3.09 10.95
CA SER A 57 -15.04 -4.48 11.38
C SER A 57 -15.01 -5.40 10.16
N ASN A 58 -13.91 -6.13 9.99
CA ASN A 58 -13.77 -7.17 8.98
C ASN A 58 -13.45 -8.52 9.66
N ASN A 59 -13.51 -9.62 8.89
CA ASN A 59 -13.28 -10.96 9.42
C ASN A 59 -11.96 -11.11 10.16
N ASN A 60 -10.89 -10.40 9.74
CA ASN A 60 -9.61 -10.46 10.43
C ASN A 60 -9.64 -9.68 11.74
N VAL A 61 -10.25 -8.48 11.76
CA VAL A 61 -10.36 -7.65 12.96
C VAL A 61 -11.16 -8.38 14.05
N THR A 62 -12.29 -8.99 13.69
CA THR A 62 -13.12 -9.75 14.64
C THR A 62 -12.46 -11.06 15.06
N LYS A 63 -11.78 -11.77 14.15
CA LYS A 63 -11.05 -13.01 14.46
C LYS A 63 -9.98 -12.82 15.54
N TYR A 64 -9.38 -11.63 15.61
CA TYR A 64 -8.36 -11.31 16.62
C TYR A 64 -8.90 -10.46 17.78
N ASP A 65 -10.22 -10.31 17.90
CA ASP A 65 -10.88 -9.47 18.93
C ASP A 65 -10.38 -8.01 18.95
N HIS A 66 -9.91 -7.50 17.81
CA HIS A 66 -9.35 -6.15 17.71
C HIS A 66 -10.42 -5.06 17.67
N ASP A 67 -11.67 -5.43 17.43
CA ASP A 67 -12.87 -4.59 17.57
C ASP A 67 -13.14 -4.19 19.02
N LYS A 68 -12.67 -4.98 19.99
CA LYS A 68 -12.82 -4.73 21.43
C LYS A 68 -11.72 -3.83 22.01
N LEU A 69 -10.67 -3.54 21.24
CA LEU A 69 -9.56 -2.72 21.71
C LEU A 69 -10.00 -1.25 21.86
N SER A 70 -9.46 -0.57 22.87
CA SER A 70 -9.70 0.87 23.09
C SER A 70 -9.27 1.76 21.91
N VAL A 71 -8.44 1.23 21.01
CA VAL A 71 -7.95 1.93 19.82
C VAL A 71 -8.84 1.73 18.59
N PHE A 72 -9.87 0.91 18.69
CA PHE A 72 -10.79 0.67 17.59
C PHE A 72 -11.61 1.93 17.30
N GLY A 73 -11.51 2.44 16.06
CA GLY A 73 -12.28 3.59 15.61
C GLY A 73 -11.85 4.95 16.16
N ILE A 74 -10.69 5.07 16.80
CA ILE A 74 -10.21 6.33 17.39
C ILE A 74 -9.80 7.39 16.36
N ALA A 75 -9.62 6.99 15.10
CA ALA A 75 -9.17 7.84 14.00
C ALA A 75 -10.18 7.90 12.84
N LYS A 76 -11.48 7.63 13.10
CA LYS A 76 -12.59 7.71 12.14
C LYS A 76 -12.65 8.98 11.28
N LYS A 77 -12.07 10.09 11.75
CA LYS A 77 -12.04 11.37 11.03
C LYS A 77 -11.06 11.38 9.86
N HIS A 78 -10.09 10.47 9.85
CA HIS A 78 -9.08 10.37 8.79
C HIS A 78 -9.48 9.31 7.78
N SER A 79 -9.16 9.54 6.51
CA SER A 79 -9.38 8.55 5.45
C SER A 79 -8.31 7.45 5.48
N ASP A 80 -8.63 6.26 4.96
CA ASP A 80 -7.67 5.17 4.82
C ASP A 80 -6.39 5.58 4.07
N ILE A 81 -6.55 6.40 3.03
CA ILE A 81 -5.45 6.88 2.19
C ILE A 81 -4.52 7.78 3.00
N GLU A 82 -5.11 8.66 3.81
CA GLU A 82 -4.40 9.57 4.69
C GLU A 82 -3.64 8.81 5.79
N LEU A 83 -4.30 7.86 6.47
CA LEU A 83 -3.65 7.03 7.50
C LEU A 83 -2.50 6.22 6.92
N LYS A 84 -2.68 5.62 5.73
CA LYS A 84 -1.60 4.93 5.02
C LYS A 84 -0.45 5.86 4.67
N SER A 85 -0.73 7.13 4.35
CA SER A 85 0.32 8.13 4.14
C SER A 85 1.08 8.42 5.41
N ILE A 86 0.37 8.74 6.49
CA ILE A 86 0.96 9.05 7.78
C ILE A 86 1.85 7.89 8.24
N ILE A 87 1.38 6.64 8.14
CA ILE A 87 2.19 5.46 8.49
C ILE A 87 3.49 5.39 7.67
N ARG A 88 3.46 5.70 6.37
CA ARG A 88 4.68 5.76 5.54
C ARG A 88 5.63 6.85 6.02
N ASP A 89 5.12 8.02 6.38
CA ASP A 89 5.94 9.11 6.89
C ASP A 89 6.55 8.78 8.27
N LEU A 90 5.84 8.01 9.11
CA LEU A 90 6.35 7.49 10.38
C LEU A 90 7.45 6.44 10.20
N ILE A 91 7.39 5.64 9.13
CA ILE A 91 8.47 4.73 8.75
C ILE A 91 9.71 5.53 8.34
N ILE A 92 9.55 6.55 7.49
CA ILE A 92 10.63 7.44 7.06
C ILE A 92 11.29 8.13 8.26
N LYS A 93 10.51 8.57 9.26
CA LYS A 93 11.01 9.17 10.50
C LYS A 93 11.59 8.17 11.52
N ASN A 94 11.64 6.88 11.16
CA ASN A 94 12.15 5.78 11.97
C ASN A 94 11.42 5.60 13.31
N LEU A 95 10.11 5.85 13.34
CA LEU A 95 9.24 5.57 14.49
C LEU A 95 8.58 4.18 14.38
N ILE A 96 8.35 3.75 13.15
CA ILE A 96 7.83 2.42 12.81
C ILE A 96 8.86 1.74 11.93
N TYR A 97 9.09 0.45 12.19
CA TYR A 97 9.88 -0.44 11.37
C TYR A 97 8.97 -1.47 10.71
N VAL A 98 9.30 -1.83 9.47
CA VAL A 98 8.58 -2.88 8.74
C VAL A 98 9.43 -4.14 8.77
N SER A 99 8.88 -5.21 9.35
CA SER A 99 9.55 -6.51 9.47
C SER A 99 8.92 -7.52 8.52
N GLY A 100 9.75 -8.36 7.91
CA GLY A 100 9.33 -9.49 7.07
C GLY A 100 9.28 -9.14 5.57
N ASP A 101 9.64 -10.12 4.75
CA ASP A 101 9.74 -9.95 3.30
C ASP A 101 8.40 -10.18 2.59
N VAL A 102 7.81 -11.35 2.78
CA VAL A 102 6.57 -11.77 2.08
C VAL A 102 5.33 -11.15 2.73
N TYR A 103 5.32 -11.05 4.06
CA TYR A 103 4.21 -10.52 4.85
C TYR A 103 4.70 -9.38 5.74
N PRO A 104 4.72 -8.13 5.22
CA PRO A 104 5.26 -7.01 5.97
C PRO A 104 4.38 -6.69 7.18
N THR A 105 5.00 -6.71 8.35
CA THR A 105 4.38 -6.39 9.65
C THR A 105 4.94 -5.09 10.21
N LEU A 106 4.12 -4.31 10.91
CA LEU A 106 4.54 -3.08 11.55
C LEU A 106 5.02 -3.35 12.97
N SER A 107 6.21 -2.87 13.29
CA SER A 107 6.81 -2.91 14.63
C SER A 107 7.26 -1.51 15.05
N LEU A 108 7.27 -1.23 16.34
CA LEU A 108 7.79 0.00 16.90
C LEU A 108 9.31 -0.07 16.98
N THR A 109 9.97 1.02 16.63
CA THR A 109 11.38 1.20 16.95
C THR A 109 11.53 1.67 18.39
N LYS A 110 12.77 1.65 18.93
CA LYS A 110 13.06 2.29 20.23
C LYS A 110 12.60 3.74 20.25
N LYS A 111 12.83 4.48 19.16
CA LYS A 111 12.40 5.88 19.01
C LYS A 111 10.87 6.02 19.03
N GLY A 112 10.14 5.09 18.40
CA GLY A 112 8.67 5.05 18.44
C GLY A 112 8.12 4.74 19.83
N ALA A 113 8.72 3.80 20.55
CA ALA A 113 8.35 3.49 21.92
C ALA A 113 8.62 4.68 22.87
N ASP A 114 9.76 5.34 22.71
CA ASP A 114 10.12 6.53 23.49
C ASP A 114 9.18 7.72 23.17
N PHE A 115 8.73 7.85 21.92
CA PHE A 115 7.75 8.87 21.53
C PHE A 115 6.40 8.72 22.24
N LEU A 116 5.99 7.49 22.59
CA LEU A 116 4.77 7.27 23.38
C LEU A 116 4.95 7.63 24.87
N ARG A 117 6.19 7.61 25.37
CA ARG A 117 6.50 7.88 26.79
C ARG A 117 6.84 9.35 27.04
N GLN A 118 7.54 9.96 26.08
CA GLN A 118 8.00 11.33 26.13
C GLN A 118 6.97 12.13 25.33
N ASN A 119 6.32 13.14 25.93
CA ASN A 119 5.34 14.02 25.29
C ASN A 119 5.97 14.89 24.17
N LYS A 120 6.52 14.24 23.15
CA LYS A 120 7.17 14.84 21.99
C LYS A 120 6.13 15.21 20.96
N THR A 121 6.38 16.31 20.28
CA THR A 121 5.58 16.75 19.14
C THR A 121 6.22 16.28 17.83
N ILE A 122 5.39 16.11 16.81
CA ILE A 122 5.85 15.73 15.47
C ILE A 122 5.01 16.44 14.42
N THR A 123 5.69 17.03 13.44
CA THR A 123 5.07 17.58 12.25
C THR A 123 5.31 16.65 11.06
N LEU A 124 4.27 16.47 10.25
CA LEU A 124 4.31 15.68 9.03
C LEU A 124 3.89 16.52 7.82
N PRO A 125 4.40 16.21 6.62
CA PRO A 125 3.93 16.83 5.40
C PRO A 125 2.47 16.46 5.18
N LYS A 126 1.64 17.45 4.90
CA LYS A 126 0.23 17.26 4.54
C LYS A 126 0.21 16.74 3.11
N ASN A 127 -0.11 15.46 2.95
CA ASN A 127 -0.13 14.83 1.63
C ASN A 127 -1.39 15.29 0.88
N SER A 128 -1.31 16.45 0.22
CA SER A 128 -2.35 17.03 -0.63
C SER A 128 -2.42 16.33 -1.98
N ARG A 129 -2.39 14.99 -1.98
CA ARG A 129 -2.92 14.26 -3.14
C ARG A 129 -4.41 14.51 -3.13
N LYS A 130 -4.83 15.63 -3.76
CA LYS A 130 -6.18 15.80 -4.26
C LYS A 130 -6.53 14.44 -4.84
N ALA A 131 -7.52 13.77 -4.26
CA ALA A 131 -8.05 12.58 -4.90
C ALA A 131 -8.29 13.02 -6.32
N ILE A 132 -7.48 12.51 -7.28
CA ILE A 132 -7.80 12.67 -8.69
C ILE A 132 -9.19 12.10 -8.71
N ALA A 133 -10.19 12.97 -8.85
CA ALA A 133 -11.56 12.55 -8.94
C ALA A 133 -11.48 11.49 -10.02
N ARG A 134 -11.67 10.22 -9.63
CA ARG A 134 -11.80 9.14 -10.59
C ARG A 134 -13.07 9.57 -11.28
N ASN A 135 -12.94 10.36 -12.34
CA ASN A 135 -13.95 10.49 -13.35
C ASN A 135 -14.27 9.04 -13.59
N LYS A 136 -15.48 8.63 -13.18
CA LYS A 136 -16.03 7.35 -13.58
C LYS A 136 -15.99 7.47 -15.09
N SER A 137 -14.90 6.99 -15.69
CA SER A 137 -14.72 7.00 -17.12
C SER A 137 -15.98 6.33 -17.60
N LYS A 138 -16.81 7.13 -18.28
CA LYS A 138 -18.05 6.70 -18.92
C LYS A 138 -17.79 5.28 -19.42
N PRO A 139 -18.62 4.26 -19.06
CA PRO A 139 -18.34 2.89 -19.45
C PRO A 139 -18.02 2.93 -20.94
N TYR A 140 -16.80 2.52 -21.29
CA TYR A 140 -16.34 2.55 -22.67
C TYR A 140 -17.41 1.79 -23.47
N SER A 141 -18.18 2.53 -24.25
CA SER A 141 -19.31 1.98 -24.97
C SER A 141 -18.73 0.93 -25.91
N ARG A 142 -19.27 -0.29 -25.81
CA ARG A 142 -18.80 -1.51 -26.45
C ARG A 142 -18.90 -1.49 -27.99
N ASN A 143 -19.04 -0.33 -28.61
CA ASN A 143 -19.42 -0.13 -30.02
C ASN A 143 -18.35 0.57 -30.86
N TYR A 144 -17.07 0.43 -30.54
CA TYR A 144 -16.03 0.65 -31.54
C TYR A 144 -15.75 -0.65 -32.31
N ARG A 145 -16.66 -1.04 -33.20
CA ARG A 145 -16.31 -1.92 -34.33
C ARG A 145 -15.49 -1.08 -35.31
N ARG A 146 -14.16 -1.15 -35.23
CA ARG A 146 -13.31 -0.76 -36.36
C ARG A 146 -13.63 -1.73 -37.52
N PRO A 147 -13.93 -1.25 -38.74
CA PRO A 147 -14.06 -2.14 -39.88
C PRO A 147 -12.67 -2.69 -40.24
N TYR A 148 -12.42 -3.95 -39.89
CA TYR A 148 -11.26 -4.68 -40.39
C TYR A 148 -11.54 -5.07 -41.84
N LYS A 149 -11.02 -4.29 -42.80
CA LYS A 149 -10.96 -4.76 -44.19
C LYS A 149 -9.87 -5.82 -44.28
N GLN A 150 -10.29 -7.08 -44.45
CA GLN A 150 -9.47 -8.17 -44.98
C GLN A 150 -8.94 -7.78 -46.36
N THR A 151 -7.69 -8.10 -46.71
CA THR A 151 -7.36 -9.41 -47.28
C THR A 151 -6.11 -10.05 -46.65
N LYS A 152 -6.19 -11.36 -46.48
CA LYS A 152 -5.32 -12.22 -45.67
C LYS A 152 -4.08 -12.72 -46.43
N SER A 153 -3.82 -12.20 -47.63
CA SER A 153 -2.88 -12.76 -48.61
C SER A 153 -1.48 -12.13 -48.57
N GLU A 154 -1.31 -10.95 -47.99
CA GLU A 154 -0.03 -10.21 -48.03
C GLU A 154 0.88 -10.45 -46.81
N TYR A 155 0.38 -11.07 -45.74
CA TYR A 155 1.12 -11.12 -44.46
C TYR A 155 2.17 -12.24 -44.38
N TYR A 156 2.12 -13.26 -45.24
CA TYR A 156 2.98 -14.44 -45.12
C TYR A 156 4.18 -14.47 -46.08
N SER A 157 4.53 -13.37 -46.75
CA SER A 157 5.63 -13.36 -47.74
C SER A 157 7.01 -12.95 -47.21
N THR A 158 7.18 -12.62 -45.92
CA THR A 158 8.47 -12.07 -45.43
C THR A 158 9.04 -12.70 -44.16
N PHE A 159 8.53 -13.84 -43.68
CA PHE A 159 9.08 -14.49 -42.49
C PHE A 159 9.28 -15.99 -42.71
N ASP A 160 10.51 -16.34 -43.11
CA ASP A 160 10.99 -17.69 -43.38
C ASP A 160 11.37 -18.51 -42.13
N ASP A 161 10.79 -18.21 -40.97
CA ASP A 161 11.01 -19.01 -39.76
C ASP A 161 9.68 -19.33 -39.08
N LYS A 162 9.19 -20.56 -39.30
CA LYS A 162 8.04 -21.12 -38.58
C LYS A 162 8.53 -21.70 -37.24
N PRO A 163 8.24 -21.09 -36.07
CA PRO A 163 8.49 -21.77 -34.80
C PRO A 163 7.56 -22.98 -34.66
N LYS A 164 8.15 -24.15 -34.38
CA LYS A 164 7.45 -25.43 -34.18
C LYS A 164 6.53 -25.33 -32.95
N LEU A 165 5.23 -25.50 -33.16
CA LEU A 165 4.23 -25.57 -32.10
C LEU A 165 4.35 -26.88 -31.32
N ILE A 166 4.73 -26.79 -30.05
CA ILE A 166 4.63 -27.89 -29.08
C ILE A 166 3.16 -28.04 -28.69
N LYS A 167 2.52 -29.15 -29.09
CA LYS A 167 1.14 -29.47 -28.74
C LYS A 167 1.09 -30.08 -27.34
N ARG A 168 0.52 -29.39 -26.35
CA ARG A 168 0.10 -30.03 -25.09
C ARG A 168 -1.27 -30.67 -25.29
N ASN A 169 -1.31 -31.99 -25.29
CA ASN A 169 -2.54 -32.78 -25.20
C ASN A 169 -3.14 -32.64 -23.80
N ARG A 170 -4.44 -32.37 -23.76
CA ARG A 170 -5.23 -32.25 -22.53
C ARG A 170 -6.06 -33.53 -22.39
N SER A 171 -5.55 -34.50 -21.63
CA SER A 171 -6.33 -35.66 -21.19
C SER A 171 -6.80 -35.46 -19.74
N LYS A 172 -8.06 -35.84 -19.51
CA LYS A 172 -8.76 -35.88 -18.23
C LYS A 172 -8.29 -37.07 -17.37
N ALA A 173 -8.73 -37.07 -16.11
CA ALA A 173 -8.54 -38.05 -15.02
C ALA A 173 -7.28 -37.76 -14.18
N ASN A 174 -7.24 -37.93 -12.85
CA ASN A 174 -8.16 -38.59 -11.93
C ASN A 174 -8.07 -37.93 -10.54
N ARG A 175 -9.07 -38.27 -9.72
CA ARG A 175 -9.15 -38.10 -8.27
C ARG A 175 -7.96 -38.81 -7.58
N ASP A 176 -7.64 -38.37 -6.36
CA ASP A 176 -6.90 -39.06 -5.28
C ASP A 176 -5.45 -38.62 -4.97
N GLU A 177 -5.19 -38.59 -3.65
CA GLU A 177 -3.91 -38.62 -2.91
C GLU A 177 -3.27 -37.32 -2.35
N TYR A 178 -3.57 -37.13 -1.06
CA TYR A 178 -2.80 -36.64 0.09
C TYR A 178 -1.28 -36.38 -0.01
N TRP A 179 -0.81 -35.40 0.77
CA TRP A 179 0.13 -35.49 1.92
C TRP A 179 0.97 -34.21 2.03
N TRP A 180 1.00 -33.70 3.25
CA TRP A 180 1.87 -32.67 3.79
C TRP A 180 3.33 -33.13 3.78
N GLU A 181 4.26 -32.19 3.68
CA GLU A 181 5.51 -32.07 4.46
C GLU A 181 6.01 -30.62 4.34
#